data_AF-A0A389MJ65-F1
#
_entry.id   AF-A0A389MJ65-F1
#
_cell.length_a   1.000
_cell.length_b   1.000
_cell.length_c   1.000
_cell.angle_alpha   90.00
_cell.angle_beta   90.00
_cell.angle_gamma   90.00
#
_symmetry.space_group_name_H-M   'P 1'
#
loop_
_entity.id
_entity.type
_entity.pdbx_description
1 polymer ?
#
loop_
_entity_poly.entity_id
_entity_poly.type
_entity_poly.pdbx_seq_one_letter_code
_entity_poly.pdbx_strand_id
1 'polypeptide(L)'
;MFSPSAYNTVGLGTTQLYNLTLVYNHKRHGVFRLGNRQFDFRMKPRFPKKLTQEFLYVDLLNNLGELAEDRDEVLRQARSKLASFDSTRLRRAADSFASVATRKRLREWASA
;
A
#
# COMPACT_ATOMS: atom_id res chain seq x y z
N MET A 1 2.74 -7.70 10.03
CA MET A 1 3.13 -8.49 8.84
C MET A 1 1.93 -8.66 7.94
N PHE A 2 2.13 -8.69 6.63
CA PHE A 2 1.08 -9.01 5.65
C PHE A 2 1.70 -9.49 4.35
N SER A 3 0.96 -10.24 3.55
CA SER A 3 1.36 -10.52 2.16
C SER A 3 0.91 -9.37 1.27
N PRO A 4 1.63 -9.01 0.19
CA PRO A 4 1.14 -8.04 -0.78
C PRO A 4 -0.25 -8.38 -1.35
N SER A 5 -0.68 -9.65 -1.32
CA SER A 5 -2.06 -10.05 -1.67
C SER A 5 -3.13 -9.40 -0.77
N ALA A 6 -2.78 -8.81 0.38
CA ALA A 6 -3.69 -7.99 1.18
C ALA A 6 -4.22 -6.77 0.39
N TYR A 7 -3.49 -6.29 -0.62
CA TYR A 7 -3.95 -5.22 -1.50
C TYR A 7 -5.21 -5.60 -2.29
N ASN A 8 -5.49 -6.89 -2.48
CA ASN A 8 -6.70 -7.34 -3.16
C ASN A 8 -7.97 -6.90 -2.42
N THR A 9 -7.90 -6.69 -1.10
CA THR A 9 -9.02 -6.16 -0.30
C THR A 9 -9.40 -4.72 -0.65
N VAL A 10 -8.48 -3.99 -1.28
CA VAL A 10 -8.71 -2.62 -1.77
C VAL A 10 -9.44 -2.65 -3.11
N GLY A 11 -9.46 -3.79 -3.83
CA GLY A 11 -10.22 -3.96 -5.07
C GLY A 11 -9.81 -2.98 -6.18
N LEU A 12 -8.51 -2.90 -6.45
CA LEU A 12 -7.91 -2.11 -7.55
C LEU A 12 -7.52 -2.99 -8.75
N GLY A 13 -8.06 -4.20 -8.84
CA GLY A 13 -7.70 -5.16 -9.89
C GLY A 13 -6.39 -5.90 -9.63
N THR A 14 -5.77 -5.76 -8.45
CA THR A 14 -4.67 -6.62 -8.03
C THR A 14 -5.20 -8.04 -7.81
N THR A 15 -4.56 -9.02 -8.44
CA THR A 15 -4.97 -10.44 -8.40
C THR A 15 -3.81 -11.37 -8.09
N GLN A 16 -2.59 -10.83 -8.01
CA GLN A 16 -1.40 -11.64 -7.85
C GLN A 16 -1.34 -12.29 -6.46
N LEU A 17 -1.05 -13.60 -6.47
CA LEU A 17 -0.66 -14.33 -5.28
C LEU A 17 0.85 -14.16 -5.08
N TYR A 18 1.22 -13.60 -3.94
CA TYR A 18 2.60 -13.35 -3.58
C TYR A 18 3.07 -14.38 -2.56
N ASN A 19 4.12 -15.15 -2.89
CA ASN A 19 4.81 -16.02 -1.95
C ASN A 19 5.86 -15.25 -1.11
N LEU A 20 5.46 -14.07 -0.62
CA LEU A 20 6.29 -13.14 0.14
C LEU A 20 5.48 -12.53 1.28
N THR A 21 6.09 -12.38 2.45
CA THR A 21 5.50 -11.66 3.59
C THR A 21 6.25 -10.36 3.82
N LEU A 22 5.55 -9.22 3.73
CA LEU A 22 6.07 -7.90 4.11
C LEU A 22 6.05 -7.72 5.62
N VAL A 23 7.16 -7.23 6.15
CA VAL A 23 7.35 -6.95 7.58
C VAL A 23 7.85 -5.52 7.77
N TYR A 24 6.91 -4.61 8.03
CA TYR A 24 7.25 -3.24 8.42
C TYR A 24 7.76 -3.22 9.85
N ASN A 25 8.94 -2.63 10.04
CA ASN A 25 9.62 -2.58 11.32
C ASN A 25 10.54 -1.34 11.40
N HIS A 26 11.21 -1.14 12.54
CA HIS A 26 12.10 -0.01 12.77
C HIS A 26 13.59 -0.38 12.83
N LYS A 27 13.95 -1.66 12.67
CA LYS A 27 15.28 -2.17 13.01
C LYS A 27 16.10 -2.63 11.81
N ARG A 28 15.49 -3.28 10.83
CA ARG A 28 16.20 -3.99 9.76
C ARG A 28 15.46 -3.90 8.44
N HIS A 29 16.22 -3.89 7.35
CA HIS A 29 15.73 -4.01 5.99
C HIS A 29 16.33 -5.25 5.32
N GLY A 30 15.64 -5.82 4.33
CA GLY A 30 16.14 -6.92 3.49
C GLY A 30 15.24 -8.15 3.47
N VAL A 31 15.54 -9.07 2.56
CA VAL A 31 14.80 -10.33 2.39
C VAL A 31 15.46 -11.44 3.18
N PHE A 32 14.69 -12.10 4.04
CA PHE A 32 15.14 -13.20 4.88
C PHE A 32 14.27 -14.44 4.63
N ARG A 33 14.90 -15.61 4.54
CA ARG A 33 14.19 -16.89 4.40
C ARG A 33 14.16 -17.61 5.74
N LEU A 34 12.96 -17.96 6.19
CA LEU A 34 12.74 -18.82 7.37
C LEU A 34 11.92 -20.03 6.94
N GLY A 35 12.55 -21.20 6.91
CA GLY A 35 12.00 -22.39 6.28
C GLY A 35 11.70 -22.17 4.80
N ASN A 36 10.46 -22.39 4.39
CA ASN A 36 9.99 -22.23 3.01
C ASN A 36 9.30 -20.88 2.76
N ARG A 37 9.37 -19.92 3.70
CA ARG A 37 8.74 -18.61 3.58
C ARG A 37 9.79 -17.51 3.46
N GLN A 38 9.57 -16.60 2.51
CA GLN A 38 10.36 -15.37 2.38
C GLN A 38 9.67 -14.22 3.11
N PHE A 39 10.48 -13.44 3.83
CA PHE A 39 10.07 -12.26 4.56
C PHE A 39 10.87 -11.07 4.07
N ASP A 40 10.21 -10.07 3.50
CA ASP A 40 10.82 -8.80 3.13
C ASP A 40 10.60 -7.82 4.29
N PHE A 41 11.66 -7.59 5.05
CA PHE A 41 11.68 -6.61 6.11
C PHE A 41 11.91 -5.24 5.52
N ARG A 42 10.99 -4.31 5.80
CA ARG A 42 11.12 -2.92 5.37
C ARG A 42 11.11 -1.99 6.55
N MET A 43 12.08 -1.08 6.55
CA MET A 43 12.13 -0.02 7.55
C MET A 43 11.15 1.08 7.14
N LYS A 44 10.06 1.22 7.89
CA LYS A 44 9.09 2.29 7.70
C LYS A 44 9.00 3.09 8.99
N PRO A 45 9.14 4.43 8.97
CA PRO A 45 9.10 5.23 10.19
C PRO A 45 7.72 5.20 10.87
N ARG A 46 6.66 4.88 10.12
CA ARG A 46 5.28 4.80 10.59
C ARG A 46 4.54 3.69 9.86
N PHE A 47 3.77 2.90 10.61
CA PHE A 47 2.81 1.93 10.10
C PHE A 47 1.77 1.64 11.21
N PRO A 48 0.53 1.27 10.85
CA PRO A 48 -0.52 1.06 11.84
C PRO A 48 -0.42 -0.32 12.50
N LYS A 49 -1.06 -0.46 13.67
CA LYS A 49 -1.23 -1.77 14.34
C LYS A 49 -2.23 -2.69 13.62
N LYS A 50 -3.21 -2.11 12.94
CA LYS A 50 -4.23 -2.82 12.15
C LYS A 50 -4.21 -2.33 10.72
N LEU A 51 -4.33 -3.25 9.77
CA LEU A 51 -4.38 -2.93 8.34
C LEU A 51 -5.81 -2.56 7.99
N THR A 52 -6.06 -1.26 7.79
CA THR A 52 -7.35 -0.78 7.27
C THR A 52 -7.28 -0.67 5.75
N GLN A 53 -8.45 -0.60 5.09
CA GLN A 53 -8.48 -0.43 3.64
C GLN A 53 -7.82 0.88 3.20
N GLU A 54 -7.98 1.97 3.97
CA GLU A 54 -7.34 3.26 3.69
C GLU A 54 -5.82 3.18 3.81
N PHE A 55 -5.31 2.46 4.82
CA PHE A 55 -3.87 2.23 4.93
C PHE A 55 -3.36 1.41 3.75
N LEU A 56 -4.02 0.31 3.41
CA LEU A 56 -3.60 -0.57 2.31
C LEU A 56 -3.66 0.15 0.96
N TYR A 57 -4.65 1.02 0.76
CA TYR A 57 -4.74 1.87 -0.43
C TYR A 57 -3.57 2.85 -0.53
N VAL A 58 -3.26 3.57 0.55
CA VAL A 58 -2.11 4.50 0.60
C VAL A 58 -0.78 3.76 0.44
N ASP A 59 -0.64 2.61 1.08
CA ASP A 59 0.56 1.80 1.03
C ASP A 59 0.77 1.17 -0.35
N LEU A 60 -0.30 0.70 -1.02
CA LEU A 60 -0.22 0.28 -2.42
C LEU A 60 0.32 1.40 -3.30
N LEU A 61 -0.20 2.62 -3.15
CA LEU A 61 0.25 3.78 -3.94
C LEU A 61 1.71 4.18 -3.65
N ASN A 62 2.20 3.92 -2.44
CA ASN A 62 3.58 4.13 -2.06
C ASN A 62 4.55 3.13 -2.72
N ASN A 63 4.09 1.91 -3.00
CA ASN A 63 4.92 0.80 -3.47
C ASN A 63 4.55 0.37 -4.91
N LEU A 64 3.89 1.23 -5.69
CA LEU A 64 3.43 0.94 -7.07
C LEU A 64 4.53 0.36 -7.98
N GLY A 65 5.77 0.81 -7.84
CA GLY A 65 6.88 0.36 -8.68
C GLY A 65 7.32 -1.07 -8.41
N GLU A 66 6.80 -1.71 -7.36
CA GLU A 66 7.13 -3.08 -6.97
C GLU A 66 5.98 -4.05 -7.19
N LEU A 67 4.83 -3.55 -7.65
CA LEU A 67 3.69 -4.38 -8.02
C LEU A 67 3.97 -5.06 -9.36
N ALA A 68 3.48 -6.28 -9.51
CA ALA A 68 3.54 -7.00 -10.79
C ALA A 68 2.50 -6.47 -11.79
N GLU A 69 1.48 -5.78 -11.29
CA GLU A 69 0.38 -5.23 -12.06
C GLU A 69 0.77 -4.01 -12.90
N ASP A 70 0.01 -3.76 -13.98
CA ASP A 70 0.19 -2.56 -14.81
C ASP A 70 -0.03 -1.29 -13.98
N ARG A 71 1.00 -0.45 -13.92
CA ARG A 71 1.02 0.73 -13.06
C ARG A 71 -0.08 1.72 -13.40
N ASP A 72 -0.32 1.96 -14.69
CA ASP A 72 -1.22 3.02 -15.12
C ASP A 72 -2.67 2.56 -14.98
N GLU A 73 -2.96 1.28 -15.19
CA GLU A 73 -4.28 0.71 -14.89
C GLU A 73 -4.57 0.73 -13.38
N VAL A 74 -3.61 0.34 -12.53
CA VAL A 74 -3.78 0.43 -11.07
C VAL A 74 -4.02 1.88 -10.63
N LEU A 75 -3.33 2.86 -11.22
CA LEU A 75 -3.53 4.28 -10.94
C LEU A 75 -4.91 4.77 -11.38
N ARG A 76 -5.38 4.35 -12.55
CA ARG A 76 -6.71 4.70 -13.07
C ARG A 76 -7.81 4.17 -12.15
N GLN A 77 -7.71 2.90 -11.74
CA GLN A 77 -8.63 2.27 -10.80
C GLN A 77 -8.55 2.89 -9.41
N ALA A 78 -7.34 3.22 -8.95
CA ALA A 78 -7.15 3.89 -7.67
C ALA A 78 -7.85 5.25 -7.65
N ARG A 79 -7.72 6.02 -8.72
CA ARG A 79 -8.38 7.33 -8.84
C ARG A 79 -9.90 7.19 -8.84
N SER A 80 -10.48 6.27 -9.61
CA SER A 80 -11.93 6.08 -9.64
C SER A 80 -12.49 5.63 -8.29
N LYS A 81 -11.72 4.82 -7.53
CA LYS A 81 -12.12 4.33 -6.22
C LYS A 81 -12.04 5.37 -5.10
N LEU A 82 -11.37 6.50 -5.31
CA LEU A 82 -11.15 7.49 -4.25
C LEU A 82 -12.45 7.95 -3.58
N ALA A 83 -13.54 8.09 -4.35
CA ALA A 83 -14.85 8.49 -3.86
C ALA A 83 -15.56 7.44 -3.00
N SER A 84 -15.14 6.17 -3.01
CA SER A 84 -15.77 5.11 -2.21
C SER A 84 -15.26 5.06 -0.76
N PHE A 85 -14.21 5.79 -0.44
CA PHE A 85 -13.63 5.81 0.90
C PHE A 85 -14.27 6.88 1.79
N ASP A 86 -14.27 6.63 3.10
CA ASP A 86 -14.47 7.69 4.08
C ASP A 86 -13.34 8.72 3.92
N SER A 87 -13.69 9.93 3.50
CA SER A 87 -12.74 11.00 3.18
C SER A 87 -11.88 11.41 4.38
N THR A 88 -12.43 11.34 5.60
CA THR A 88 -11.72 11.69 6.83
C THR A 88 -10.69 10.62 7.18
N ARG A 89 -11.07 9.34 7.07
CA ARG A 89 -10.16 8.20 7.33
C ARG A 89 -9.06 8.14 6.29
N LEU A 90 -9.39 8.34 5.01
CA LEU A 90 -8.41 8.34 3.93
C LEU A 90 -7.41 9.48 4.09
N ARG A 91 -7.88 10.69 4.42
CA ARG A 91 -7.00 11.83 4.70
C ARG A 91 -6.04 11.53 5.85
N ARG A 92 -6.55 11.00 6.97
CA ARG A 92 -5.72 10.62 8.12
C ARG A 92 -4.67 9.56 7.75
N ALA A 93 -5.03 8.57 6.93
CA ALA A 93 -4.09 7.56 6.46
C ALA A 93 -3.01 8.19 5.56
N ALA A 94 -3.39 9.08 4.64
CA ALA A 94 -2.46 9.78 3.76
C ALA A 94 -1.49 10.69 4.55
N ASP A 95 -1.98 11.43 5.53
CA ASP A 95 -1.14 12.30 6.37
C ASP A 95 -0.14 11.47 7.18
N SER A 96 -0.57 10.33 7.70
CA SER A 96 0.25 9.48 8.56
C SER A 96 1.27 8.62 7.80
N PHE A 97 0.90 8.10 6.63
CA PHE A 97 1.62 7.00 5.97
C PHE A 97 1.99 7.25 4.50
N ALA A 98 1.45 8.29 3.84
CA ALA A 98 1.81 8.54 2.44
C ALA A 98 3.23 9.07 2.30
N SER A 99 3.94 8.58 1.28
CA SER A 99 5.13 9.24 0.75
C SER A 99 4.76 10.63 0.22
N VAL A 100 5.77 11.48 0.00
CA VAL A 100 5.57 12.81 -0.60
C VAL A 100 4.90 12.70 -1.97
N ALA A 101 5.33 11.74 -2.79
CA ALA A 101 4.77 11.50 -4.12
C ALA A 101 3.30 11.06 -4.06
N THR A 102 2.97 10.09 -3.19
CA THR A 102 1.59 9.63 -3.00
C THR A 102 0.70 10.75 -2.47
N ARG A 103 1.19 11.56 -1.51
CA ARG A 103 0.42 12.69 -0.98
C ARG A 103 0.14 13.75 -2.05
N LYS A 104 1.13 14.05 -2.91
CA LYS A 104 0.95 14.97 -4.04
C LYS A 104 -0.14 14.46 -4.99
N ARG A 105 -0.04 13.18 -5.39
CA ARG A 105 -1.01 12.53 -6.26
C ARG A 105 -2.44 12.54 -5.70
N LEU A 106 -2.61 12.18 -4.42
CA LEU A 106 -3.94 12.17 -3.79
C LEU A 106 -4.56 13.57 -3.70
N ARG A 107 -3.75 14.61 -3.49
CA ARG A 107 -4.24 15.99 -3.49
C ARG A 107 -4.70 16.43 -4.88
N GLU A 108 -3.91 16.11 -5.91
CA GLU A 108 -4.26 16.41 -7.31
C GLU A 108 -5.59 15.74 -7.70
N TRP A 109 -5.82 14.49 -7.25
CA TRP A 109 -7.07 13.78 -7.50
C TRP A 109 -8.26 14.34 -6.73
N ALA A 110 -8.05 14.86 -5.52
CA ALA A 110 -9.12 15.44 -4.70
C ALA A 110 -9.51 16.87 -5.12
N SER A 111 -8.65 17.57 -5.87
CA SER A 111 -8.90 18.92 -6.39
C SER A 111 -9.48 18.94 -7.81
N ALA A 112 -9.59 17.78 -8.46
CA ALA A 112 -10.08 17.62 -9.83
C ALA A 112 -11.53 17.11 -9.83
#